data_AF-A0A9D9GYN8-F1
#
_entry.id   AF-A0A9D9GYN8-F1
#
_cell.length_a   1.000
_cell.length_b   1.000
_cell.length_c   1.000
_cell.angle_alpha   90.00
_cell.angle_beta   90.00
_cell.angle_gamma   90.00
#
_symmetry.space_group_name_H-M   'P 1'
#
loop_
_entity.id
_entity.type
_entity.pdbx_description
1 polymer ?
#
loop_
_entity_poly.entity_id
_entity_poly.type
_entity_poly.pdbx_seq_one_letter_code
_entity_poly.pdbx_strand_id
1 'polypeptide(L)'
;MYEIKKQIYLDMTKNQKAALCNFLRALVKKSPELSSEEILDKFIDDERYYLEINASRFEFIADIIDDNQFLKDTELFIKECRKYYDYKKKQEPIIQAQKEFEKKKRKFLQEVKMSKEEPTKKQLYYYEKLCKKYNINGVKLTSKLQARDEIDKIITEHSKEKFLEE
;
A
#
# COMPACT_ATOMS: atom_id res chain seq x y z
N MET A 1 4.97 -15.45 13.13
CA MET A 1 6.03 -14.42 13.24
C MET A 1 6.31 -13.91 14.67
N TYR A 2 5.33 -13.54 15.51
CA TYR A 2 5.65 -13.10 16.89
C TYR A 2 6.03 -14.26 17.83
N GLU A 3 5.36 -15.40 17.71
CA GLU A 3 5.66 -16.58 18.55
C GLU A 3 6.99 -17.24 18.20
N ILE A 4 7.39 -17.28 16.93
CA ILE A 4 8.66 -17.90 16.52
C ILE A 4 9.87 -17.18 17.14
N LYS A 5 9.78 -15.86 17.32
CA LYS A 5 10.83 -15.06 17.98
C LYS A 5 11.03 -15.44 19.45
N LYS A 6 10.15 -16.22 20.08
CA LYS A 6 10.37 -16.73 21.44
C LYS A 6 11.16 -18.05 21.45
N GLN A 7 11.26 -18.72 20.30
CA GLN A 7 11.80 -20.09 20.20
C GLN A 7 13.21 -20.14 19.58
N ILE A 8 13.59 -19.13 18.82
CA ILE A 8 14.89 -19.04 18.13
C ILE A 8 15.89 -18.17 18.91
N TYR A 9 17.19 -18.34 18.71
CA TYR A 9 18.27 -17.47 19.22
C TYR A 9 18.16 -17.20 20.73
N LEU A 10 18.09 -18.27 21.52
CA LEU A 10 17.85 -18.17 22.97
C LEU A 10 19.03 -17.52 23.71
N ASP A 11 20.25 -17.71 23.20
CA ASP A 11 21.47 -17.18 23.81
C ASP A 11 21.82 -15.75 23.32
N MET A 12 21.07 -15.21 22.37
CA MET A 12 21.26 -13.83 21.90
C MET A 12 20.57 -12.82 22.79
N THR A 13 21.21 -11.66 22.97
CA THR A 13 20.55 -10.50 23.58
C THR A 13 19.35 -10.05 22.74
N LYS A 14 18.39 -9.38 23.38
CA LYS A 14 17.22 -8.80 22.71
C LYS A 14 17.59 -7.93 21.51
N ASN A 15 18.68 -7.17 21.60
CA ASN A 15 19.12 -6.25 20.55
C ASN A 15 19.72 -7.00 19.35
N GLN A 16 20.62 -7.95 19.59
CA GLN A 16 21.20 -8.82 18.56
C GLN A 16 20.09 -9.55 17.79
N LYS A 17 19.19 -10.18 18.54
CA LYS A 17 18.03 -10.90 18.01
C LYS A 17 17.13 -10.02 17.16
N ALA A 18 16.84 -8.80 17.62
CA ALA A 18 16.02 -7.85 16.88
C ALA A 18 16.70 -7.40 15.59
N ALA A 19 17.99 -7.08 15.63
CA ALA A 19 18.77 -6.67 14.48
C ALA A 19 18.79 -7.75 13.40
N LEU A 20 19.16 -8.98 13.77
CA LEU A 20 19.23 -10.12 12.86
C LEU A 20 17.86 -10.46 12.27
N CYS A 21 16.82 -10.56 13.10
CA CYS A 21 15.46 -10.84 12.62
C CYS A 21 14.93 -9.77 11.66
N ASN A 22 15.25 -8.50 11.90
CA ASN A 22 14.80 -7.41 11.03
C ASN A 22 15.51 -7.47 9.68
N PHE A 23 16.81 -7.78 9.68
CA PHE A 23 17.59 -7.98 8.47
C PHE A 23 17.07 -9.16 7.65
N LEU A 24 16.97 -10.35 8.25
CA LEU A 24 16.48 -11.55 7.57
C LEU A 24 15.07 -11.34 6.99
N ARG A 25 14.19 -10.66 7.73
CA ARG A 25 12.86 -10.32 7.22
C ARG A 25 12.93 -9.42 5.98
N ALA A 26 13.83 -8.44 5.98
CA ALA A 26 14.03 -7.56 4.83
C ALA A 26 14.63 -8.31 3.64
N LEU A 27 15.56 -9.24 3.90
CA LEU A 27 16.15 -10.11 2.89
C LEU A 27 15.09 -10.97 2.21
N VAL A 28 14.23 -11.66 2.98
CA VAL A 28 13.11 -12.46 2.46
C VAL A 28 12.15 -11.62 1.62
N LYS A 29 11.86 -10.39 2.05
CA LYS A 29 10.99 -9.47 1.30
C LYS A 29 11.61 -9.06 -0.05
N LYS A 30 12.93 -8.85 -0.10
CA LYS A 30 13.65 -8.44 -1.32
C LYS A 30 13.89 -9.59 -2.29
N SER A 31 13.83 -10.83 -1.79
CA SER A 31 14.08 -12.05 -2.56
C SER A 31 12.80 -12.90 -2.68
N PRO A 32 11.77 -12.43 -3.41
CA PRO A 32 10.51 -13.17 -3.54
C PRO A 32 10.66 -14.48 -4.32
N GLU A 33 11.60 -14.54 -5.27
CA GLU A 33 11.79 -15.67 -6.17
C GLU A 33 12.64 -16.80 -5.60
N LEU A 34 13.38 -16.54 -4.51
CA LEU A 34 14.28 -17.53 -3.92
C LEU A 34 13.54 -18.47 -2.96
N SER A 35 14.01 -19.70 -2.81
CA SER A 35 13.57 -20.61 -1.76
C SER A 35 14.02 -20.13 -0.37
N SER A 36 13.51 -20.76 0.69
CA SER A 36 13.99 -20.44 2.05
C SER A 36 15.44 -20.89 2.27
N GLU A 37 15.82 -22.01 1.65
CA GLU A 37 17.16 -22.58 1.70
C GLU A 37 18.15 -21.69 0.92
N GLU A 38 17.79 -21.27 -0.29
CA GLU A 38 18.63 -20.37 -1.11
C GLU A 38 18.88 -19.01 -0.43
N ILE A 39 17.93 -18.53 0.36
CA ILE A 39 18.10 -17.30 1.15
C ILE A 39 19.03 -17.52 2.32
N LEU A 40 18.92 -18.67 2.99
CA LEU A 40 19.83 -19.03 4.07
C LEU A 40 21.26 -19.14 3.54
N ASP A 41 21.46 -19.89 2.46
CA ASP A 41 22.78 -20.08 1.85
C ASP A 41 23.41 -18.74 1.48
N LYS A 42 22.68 -17.87 0.79
CA LYS A 42 23.16 -16.52 0.47
C LYS A 42 23.49 -15.68 1.70
N PHE A 43 22.66 -15.77 2.75
CA PHE A 43 22.92 -15.06 3.98
C PHE A 43 24.22 -15.54 4.64
N ILE A 44 24.44 -16.85 4.70
CA ILE A 44 25.65 -17.43 5.31
C ILE A 44 26.89 -17.09 4.47
N ASP A 45 26.82 -17.21 3.14
CA ASP A 45 27.93 -16.88 2.24
C ASP A 45 28.32 -15.40 2.35
N ASP A 46 27.33 -14.50 2.31
CA ASP A 46 27.55 -13.07 2.48
C ASP A 46 28.18 -12.76 3.85
N GLU A 47 27.62 -13.31 4.93
CA GLU A 47 28.12 -13.02 6.28
C GLU A 47 29.50 -13.62 6.55
N ARG A 48 29.81 -14.81 6.02
CA ARG A 48 31.18 -15.37 6.09
C ARG A 48 32.17 -14.42 5.45
N TYR A 49 31.88 -13.95 4.24
CA TYR A 49 32.72 -12.97 3.56
C TYR A 49 32.88 -11.67 4.38
N TYR A 50 31.78 -11.12 4.91
CA TYR A 50 31.84 -9.89 5.70
C TYR A 50 32.57 -10.07 7.04
N LEU A 51 32.49 -11.24 7.65
CA LEU A 51 33.25 -11.57 8.86
C LEU A 51 34.74 -11.68 8.56
N GLU A 52 35.14 -12.32 7.47
CA GLU A 52 36.55 -12.43 7.04
C GLU A 52 37.22 -11.06 6.85
N ILE A 53 36.49 -10.10 6.28
CA ILE A 53 37.00 -8.73 6.07
C ILE A 53 36.73 -7.77 7.24
N ASN A 54 36.25 -8.28 8.39
CA ASN A 54 35.88 -7.48 9.58
C ASN A 54 34.91 -6.31 9.26
N ALA A 55 33.92 -6.55 8.41
CA ALA A 55 32.90 -5.58 8.01
C ALA A 55 31.46 -6.07 8.24
N SER A 56 31.29 -7.22 8.89
CA SER A 56 29.96 -7.75 9.22
C SER A 56 29.25 -6.86 10.23
N ARG A 57 27.95 -6.67 10.00
CA ARG A 57 27.07 -5.98 10.97
C ARG A 57 26.65 -6.90 12.11
N PHE A 58 26.96 -8.19 11.98
CA PHE A 58 26.59 -9.25 12.90
C PHE A 58 27.84 -9.94 13.45
N GLU A 59 28.89 -9.18 13.82
CA GLU A 59 30.13 -9.74 14.41
C GLU A 59 29.87 -10.79 15.51
N PHE A 60 28.79 -10.61 16.28
CA PHE A 60 28.35 -11.53 17.33
C PHE A 60 27.92 -12.93 16.84
N ILE A 61 27.81 -13.17 15.53
CA ILE A 61 27.53 -14.50 14.98
C ILE A 61 28.78 -15.25 14.56
N ALA A 62 29.97 -14.63 14.59
CA ALA A 62 31.22 -15.22 14.08
C ALA A 62 31.46 -16.64 14.60
N ASP A 63 31.30 -16.84 15.91
CA ASP A 63 31.57 -18.12 16.57
C ASP A 63 30.46 -19.15 16.39
N ILE A 64 29.29 -18.73 15.90
CA ILE A 64 28.07 -19.56 15.82
C ILE A 64 27.50 -19.66 14.40
N ILE A 65 28.14 -19.06 13.39
CA ILE A 65 27.62 -19.00 12.02
C ILE A 65 27.48 -20.39 11.41
N ASP A 66 28.35 -21.32 11.79
CA ASP A 66 28.36 -22.72 11.37
C ASP A 66 27.69 -23.66 12.38
N ASP A 67 27.15 -23.12 13.48
CA ASP A 67 26.48 -23.92 14.48
C ASP A 67 25.12 -24.44 13.99
N ASN A 68 24.86 -25.72 14.22
CA ASN A 68 23.64 -26.38 13.76
C ASN A 68 22.37 -25.77 14.39
N GLN A 69 22.42 -25.28 15.62
CA GLN A 69 21.27 -24.64 16.25
C GLN A 69 21.01 -23.28 15.61
N PHE A 70 22.05 -22.49 15.37
CA PHE A 70 21.93 -21.21 14.66
C PHE A 70 21.36 -21.37 13.25
N LEU A 71 21.86 -22.33 12.47
CA LEU A 71 21.36 -22.59 11.12
C LEU A 71 19.89 -23.00 11.12
N LYS A 72 19.48 -23.90 12.04
CA LYS A 72 18.08 -24.32 12.19
C LYS A 72 17.17 -23.16 12.58
N ASP A 73 17.59 -22.35 13.55
CA ASP A 73 16.85 -21.19 14.02
C ASP A 73 16.66 -20.16 12.89
N THR A 74 17.72 -19.93 12.12
CA THR A 74 17.72 -19.01 10.98
C THR A 74 16.81 -19.49 9.87
N GLU A 75 16.92 -20.76 9.48
CA GLU A 75 16.06 -21.37 8.47
C GLU A 75 14.59 -21.31 8.88
N LEU A 76 14.30 -21.67 10.13
CA LEU A 76 12.94 -21.66 10.68
C LEU A 76 12.34 -20.25 10.64
N PHE A 77 13.14 -19.24 11.00
CA PHE A 77 12.70 -17.85 10.94
C PHE A 77 12.45 -17.36 9.50
N ILE A 78 13.32 -17.74 8.56
CA ILE A 78 13.16 -17.44 7.12
C ILE A 78 11.87 -18.06 6.58
N LYS A 79 11.62 -19.35 6.86
CA LYS A 79 10.40 -20.07 6.48
C LYS A 79 9.14 -19.37 6.99
N GLU A 80 9.14 -18.94 8.25
CA GLU A 80 8.03 -18.19 8.84
C GLU A 80 7.85 -16.80 8.21
N CYS A 81 8.94 -16.12 7.82
CA CYS A 81 8.85 -14.87 7.08
C CYS A 81 8.25 -15.08 5.68
N ARG A 82 8.62 -16.15 4.97
CA ARG A 82 8.06 -16.49 3.66
C ARG A 82 6.55 -16.71 3.75
N LYS A 83 6.09 -17.57 4.67
CA LYS A 83 4.66 -17.80 4.93
C LYS A 83 3.89 -16.50 5.17
N TYR A 84 4.48 -15.58 5.95
CA TYR A 84 3.86 -14.28 6.21
C TYR A 84 3.68 -13.44 4.94
N TYR A 85 4.69 -13.37 4.07
CA TYR A 85 4.60 -12.61 2.83
C TYR A 85 3.67 -13.27 1.80
N ASP A 86 3.67 -14.60 1.70
CA ASP A 86 2.77 -15.34 0.82
C ASP A 86 1.31 -15.14 1.22
N TYR A 87 1.04 -15.21 2.54
CA TYR A 87 -0.29 -14.92 3.07
C TYR A 87 -0.72 -13.49 2.76
N LYS A 88 0.19 -12.51 2.94
CA LYS A 88 -0.10 -11.10 2.63
C LYS A 88 -0.39 -10.89 1.13
N LYS A 89 0.36 -11.54 0.24
CA LYS A 89 0.15 -11.49 -1.22
C LYS A 89 -1.21 -12.10 -1.60
N LYS A 90 -1.60 -13.23 -0.97
CA LYS A 90 -2.93 -13.83 -1.16
C LYS A 90 -4.08 -12.92 -0.70
N GLN A 91 -3.86 -12.10 0.33
CA GLN A 91 -4.87 -11.16 0.83
C GLN A 91 -4.96 -9.85 0.04
N GLU A 92 -3.92 -9.50 -0.70
CA GLU A 92 -3.85 -8.26 -1.50
C GLU A 92 -5.08 -7.99 -2.37
N PRO A 93 -5.63 -8.95 -3.15
CA PRO A 93 -6.83 -8.71 -3.95
C PRO A 93 -8.06 -8.36 -3.11
N ILE A 94 -8.22 -9.01 -1.96
CA ILE A 94 -9.35 -8.75 -1.03
C ILE A 94 -9.22 -7.36 -0.45
N ILE A 95 -8.01 -6.98 0.00
CA ILE A 95 -7.73 -5.66 0.56
C ILE A 95 -7.98 -4.57 -0.49
N GLN A 96 -7.60 -4.82 -1.75
CA GLN A 96 -7.81 -3.88 -2.84
C GLN A 96 -9.30 -3.70 -3.15
N ALA A 97 -10.05 -4.80 -3.24
CA ALA A 97 -11.50 -4.75 -3.43
C ALA A 97 -12.22 -4.00 -2.30
N GLN A 98 -11.81 -4.21 -1.04
CA GLN A 98 -12.36 -3.48 0.11
C GLN A 98 -12.06 -1.99 0.05
N LYS A 99 -10.83 -1.60 -0.32
CA LYS A 99 -10.46 -0.18 -0.49
C LYS A 99 -11.30 0.51 -1.57
N GLU A 100 -11.55 -0.18 -2.68
CA GLU A 100 -12.37 0.33 -3.78
C GLU A 100 -13.84 0.45 -3.37
N PHE A 101 -14.37 -0.55 -2.66
CA PHE A 101 -15.72 -0.50 -2.10
C PHE A 101 -15.90 0.68 -1.14
N GLU A 102 -14.98 0.88 -0.19
CA GLU A 102 -15.02 2.00 0.75
C GLU A 102 -14.85 3.35 0.05
N LYS A 103 -14.08 3.41 -1.05
CA LYS A 103 -14.00 4.63 -1.89
C LYS A 103 -15.34 4.92 -2.58
N LYS A 104 -16.01 3.91 -3.15
CA LYS A 104 -17.34 4.05 -3.77
C LYS A 104 -18.39 4.46 -2.74
N LYS A 105 -18.40 3.82 -1.56
CA LYS A 105 -19.30 4.14 -0.46
C LYS A 105 -19.15 5.59 0.02
N ARG A 106 -17.91 6.08 0.18
CA ARG A 106 -17.67 7.49 0.56
C ARG A 106 -18.19 8.47 -0.49
N LYS A 107 -17.95 8.21 -1.77
CA LYS A 107 -18.49 9.03 -2.87
C LYS A 107 -20.01 9.06 -2.86
N PHE A 108 -20.64 7.89 -2.73
CA PHE A 108 -22.09 7.77 -2.64
C PHE A 108 -22.67 8.56 -1.45
N LEU A 109 -22.10 8.42 -0.25
CA LEU A 109 -22.54 9.18 0.92
C LEU A 109 -22.38 10.69 0.73
N GLN A 110 -21.32 11.13 0.04
CA GLN A 110 -21.14 12.53 -0.30
C GLN A 110 -22.22 13.01 -1.28
N GLU A 111 -22.56 12.23 -2.30
CA GLU A 111 -23.64 12.56 -3.24
C GLU A 111 -25.00 12.62 -2.56
N VAL A 112 -25.31 11.66 -1.70
CA VAL A 112 -26.55 11.66 -0.88
C VAL A 112 -26.61 12.88 0.04
N LYS A 113 -25.48 13.34 0.56
CA LYS A 113 -25.43 14.59 1.34
C LYS A 113 -25.71 15.80 0.45
N MET A 114 -25.05 15.89 -0.70
CA MET A 114 -25.23 17.01 -1.64
C MET A 114 -26.62 17.06 -2.27
N SER A 115 -27.31 15.93 -2.42
CA SER A 115 -28.68 15.90 -2.94
C SER A 115 -29.71 16.46 -1.98
N LYS A 116 -29.41 16.50 -0.68
CA LYS A 116 -30.28 17.05 0.38
C LYS A 116 -29.99 18.52 0.70
N GLU A 117 -28.84 19.04 0.30
CA GLU A 117 -28.44 20.42 0.56
C GLU A 117 -28.83 21.35 -0.59
N GLU A 118 -29.32 22.55 -0.28
CA GLU A 118 -29.63 23.56 -1.29
C GLU A 118 -28.36 24.06 -2.03
N PRO A 119 -28.46 24.42 -3.33
CA PRO A 119 -27.36 24.98 -4.10
C PRO A 119 -26.71 26.18 -3.41
N THR A 120 -25.38 26.25 -3.44
CA THR A 120 -24.69 27.44 -2.94
C THR A 120 -24.88 28.64 -3.87
N LYS A 121 -24.82 29.87 -3.33
CA LYS A 121 -24.88 31.11 -4.12
C LYS A 121 -23.88 31.15 -5.27
N LYS A 122 -22.67 30.62 -5.06
CA LYS A 122 -21.62 30.52 -6.10
C LYS A 122 -22.01 29.56 -7.23
N GLN A 123 -22.60 28.40 -6.90
CA GLN A 123 -23.08 27.45 -7.90
C GLN A 123 -24.21 28.05 -8.74
N LEU A 124 -25.19 28.70 -8.11
CA LEU A 124 -26.29 29.38 -8.81
C LEU A 124 -25.76 30.49 -9.73
N TYR A 125 -24.89 31.37 -9.21
CA TYR A 125 -24.28 32.44 -10.00
C TYR A 125 -23.51 31.91 -11.21
N TYR A 126 -22.73 30.83 -11.02
CA TYR A 126 -21.96 30.25 -12.10
C TYR A 126 -22.85 29.57 -13.15
N TYR A 127 -23.88 28.85 -12.73
CA TYR A 127 -24.89 28.26 -13.60
C TYR A 127 -25.61 29.32 -14.44
N GLU A 128 -26.12 30.39 -13.81
CA GLU A 128 -26.78 31.49 -14.52
C GLU A 128 -25.87 32.14 -15.57
N LYS A 129 -24.58 32.31 -15.25
CA LYS A 129 -23.59 32.85 -16.18
C LYS A 129 -23.38 31.93 -17.39
N LEU A 130 -23.33 30.62 -17.17
CA LEU A 130 -23.21 29.63 -18.25
C LEU A 130 -24.47 29.60 -19.12
N CYS A 131 -25.66 29.60 -18.52
CA CYS A 131 -26.92 29.66 -19.26
C CYS A 131 -27.01 30.91 -20.15
N LYS A 132 -26.61 32.09 -19.64
CA LYS A 132 -26.56 33.32 -20.45
C LYS A 132 -25.56 33.23 -21.59
N LYS A 133 -24.38 32.64 -21.35
CA LYS A 133 -23.31 32.54 -22.36
C LYS A 133 -23.73 31.66 -23.55
N TYR A 134 -24.36 30.52 -23.27
CA TYR A 134 -24.76 29.55 -24.29
C TYR A 134 -26.25 29.65 -24.67
N ASN A 135 -26.93 30.71 -24.24
CA ASN A 135 -28.35 30.97 -24.50
C ASN A 135 -29.28 29.79 -24.14
N ILE A 136 -29.03 29.17 -22.99
CA ILE A 136 -29.80 28.03 -22.45
C ILE A 136 -30.90 28.55 -21.51
N ASN A 137 -32.11 28.01 -21.65
CA ASN A 137 -33.20 28.27 -20.71
C ASN A 137 -32.90 27.59 -19.36
N GLY A 138 -32.57 28.40 -18.34
CA GLY A 138 -32.22 27.89 -17.02
C GLY A 138 -33.40 27.26 -16.27
N VAL A 139 -33.17 26.13 -15.60
CA VAL A 139 -34.14 25.46 -14.73
C VAL A 139 -33.83 25.78 -13.26
N LYS A 140 -34.85 25.82 -12.39
CA LYS A 140 -34.64 25.99 -10.95
C LYS A 140 -33.93 24.76 -10.37
N LEU A 141 -32.70 24.98 -9.90
CA LEU A 141 -31.88 23.95 -9.25
C LEU A 141 -32.32 23.77 -7.79
N THR A 142 -32.57 22.53 -7.40
CA THR A 142 -33.13 22.19 -6.07
C THR A 142 -32.10 21.63 -5.09
N SER A 143 -30.96 21.13 -5.57
CA SER A 143 -29.88 20.61 -4.72
C SER A 143 -28.49 20.94 -5.23
N LYS A 144 -27.48 20.91 -4.34
CA LYS A 144 -26.07 21.08 -4.72
C LYS A 144 -25.62 20.03 -5.72
N LEU A 145 -26.14 18.81 -5.62
CA LEU A 145 -25.85 17.73 -6.56
C LEU A 145 -26.37 18.09 -7.96
N GLN A 146 -27.66 18.45 -8.06
CA GLN A 146 -28.26 18.87 -9.33
C GLN A 146 -27.53 20.08 -9.93
N ALA A 147 -27.17 21.07 -9.09
CA ALA A 147 -26.42 22.23 -9.54
C ALA A 147 -25.05 21.86 -10.11
N ARG A 148 -24.32 20.94 -9.45
CA ARG A 148 -23.04 20.44 -9.96
C ARG A 148 -23.22 19.73 -11.30
N ASP A 149 -24.14 18.78 -11.36
CA ASP A 149 -24.31 17.90 -12.52
C ASP A 149 -24.76 18.69 -13.77
N GLU A 150 -25.65 19.67 -13.62
CA GLU A 150 -26.06 20.56 -14.72
C GLU A 150 -24.92 21.49 -15.19
N ILE A 151 -24.14 22.04 -14.25
CA ILE A 151 -22.96 22.86 -14.60
C ILE A 151 -21.94 22.01 -15.37
N ASP A 152 -21.61 20.83 -14.86
CA ASP A 152 -20.65 19.92 -15.48
C ASP A 152 -21.13 19.44 -16.86
N LYS A 153 -22.44 19.21 -17.02
CA LYS A 153 -23.05 18.87 -18.31
C LYS A 153 -22.89 19.99 -19.33
N ILE A 154 -23.28 21.22 -18.99
CA ILE A 154 -23.15 22.39 -19.88
C ILE A 154 -21.68 22.59 -20.29
N ILE A 155 -20.75 22.46 -19.34
CA ILE A 155 -19.31 22.56 -19.63
C ILE A 155 -18.87 21.44 -20.57
N THR A 156 -19.28 20.20 -20.34
CA THR A 156 -18.85 19.04 -21.14
C THR A 156 -19.40 19.10 -22.57
N GLU A 157 -20.64 19.51 -22.75
CA GLU A 157 -21.29 19.64 -24.05
C GLU A 157 -20.62 20.74 -24.88
N HIS A 158 -20.45 21.94 -24.32
CA HIS A 158 -19.88 23.08 -25.05
C HIS A 158 -18.34 23.12 -25.05
N SER A 159 -17.66 22.25 -24.29
CA SER A 159 -16.21 22.06 -24.44
C SER A 159 -15.87 21.16 -25.63
N LYS A 160 -16.74 20.20 -25.99
CA LYS A 160 -16.57 19.37 -27.19
C LYS A 160 -16.79 20.13 -28.49
N GLU A 161 -17.73 21.07 -28.52
CA GLU A 161 -17.95 21.96 -29.68
C GLU A 161 -16.69 22.76 -30.02
N LYS A 162 -15.89 23.13 -29.01
CA LYS A 162 -14.66 23.88 -29.20
C LYS A 162 -13.51 23.10 -29.86
N PHE A 163 -13.61 21.77 -29.97
CA PHE A 163 -12.62 20.91 -30.61
C PHE A 163 -13.03 20.42 -32.01
N LEU A 164 -14.21 20.80 -32.49
CA LEU A 164 -14.71 20.44 -33.83
C LEU A 164 -14.70 21.64 -34.81
N GLU A 165 -14.28 22.82 -34.33
CA GLU A 165 -14.16 24.06 -35.10
C GLU A 165 -12.70 24.47 -35.39
N GLU A 166 -11.72 23.62 -35.08
CA GLU A 166 -10.30 23.74 -35.52
C GLU A 166 -9.99 22.73 -36.61
#